data_AF-A0A0R1YUM1-F1
#
_entry.id   AF-A0A0R1YUM1-F1
#
_cell.length_a   1.000
_cell.length_b   1.000
_cell.length_c   1.000
_cell.angle_alpha   90.00
_cell.angle_beta   90.00
_cell.angle_gamma   90.00
#
_symmetry.space_group_name_H-M   'P 1'
#
loop_
_entity.id
_entity.type
_entity.pdbx_description
1 polymer ?
#
loop_
_entity_poly.entity_id
_entity_poly.type
_entity_poly.pdbx_seq_one_letter_code
_entity_poly.pdbx_strand_id
1 'polypeptide(L)'
;MYDSGNSRILYTTNKNKISLVSNLTSKSDTNAAKIVMPQKPKVRCRYVLHQKAHDVNINLYVYSNTRNIKMTNIPILKTIYYRLSPGDYQKMSSPESYLK
;
A
#
# COMPACT_ATOMS: atom_id res chain seq x y z
N MET A 1 -6.40 0.30 7.97
CA MET A 1 -5.52 -0.81 7.57
C MET A 1 -6.13 -2.11 8.02
N TYR A 2 -6.05 -3.12 7.17
CA TYR A 2 -6.68 -4.41 7.35
C TYR A 2 -5.63 -5.52 7.20
N ASP A 3 -5.77 -6.59 7.95
CA ASP A 3 -4.96 -7.81 7.79
C ASP A 3 -5.39 -8.65 6.58
N SER A 4 -4.79 -9.83 6.41
CA SER A 4 -5.14 -10.77 5.33
C SER A 4 -6.54 -11.39 5.49
N GLY A 5 -7.11 -11.38 6.69
CA GLY A 5 -8.49 -11.81 6.98
C GLY A 5 -9.51 -10.68 6.80
N ASN A 6 -9.08 -9.51 6.32
CA ASN A 6 -9.91 -8.31 6.16
C ASN A 6 -10.44 -7.75 7.49
N SER A 7 -9.79 -8.05 8.62
CA SER A 7 -10.07 -7.43 9.91
C SER A 7 -9.30 -6.11 10.04
N ARG A 8 -9.95 -5.06 10.54
CA ARG A 8 -9.31 -3.75 10.72
C ARG A 8 -8.36 -3.78 11.91
N ILE A 9 -7.06 -3.68 11.64
CA ILE A 9 -6.00 -3.74 12.68
C ILE A 9 -5.46 -2.35 13.07
N LEU A 10 -5.61 -1.34 12.21
CA LEU A 10 -5.21 0.04 12.54
C LEU A 10 -6.09 1.07 11.82
N TYR A 11 -6.43 2.15 12.53
CA TYR A 11 -7.08 3.34 11.98
C TYR A 11 -6.40 4.58 12.57
N THR A 12 -6.12 5.58 11.73
CA THR A 12 -5.57 6.85 12.19
C THR A 12 -5.97 7.98 11.25
N THR A 13 -6.19 9.16 11.83
CA THR A 13 -6.38 10.44 11.13
C THR A 13 -5.19 11.38 11.36
N ASN A 14 -4.14 10.92 12.06
CA ASN A 14 -2.96 11.72 12.36
C ASN A 14 -2.16 12.03 11.08
N LYS A 15 -1.97 13.32 10.80
CA LYS A 15 -1.30 13.80 9.58
C LYS A 15 0.12 13.26 9.41
N ASN A 16 0.90 13.11 10.49
CA ASN A 16 2.27 12.60 10.42
C ASN A 16 2.28 11.12 10.01
N LYS A 17 1.45 10.29 10.67
CA LYS A 17 1.32 8.86 10.33
C LYS A 17 0.83 8.66 8.89
N ILE A 18 -0.10 9.51 8.43
CA ILE A 18 -0.58 9.51 7.04
C ILE A 18 0.53 9.90 6.06
N SER A 19 1.30 10.95 6.36
CA SER A 19 2.42 11.41 5.53
C SER A 19 3.51 10.35 5.39
N LEU A 20 3.84 9.62 6.46
CA LEU A 20 4.78 8.50 6.41
C LEU A 20 4.35 7.43 5.41
N VAL A 21 3.08 6.98 5.46
CA VAL A 21 2.56 6.02 4.49
C VAL A 21 2.57 6.60 3.08
N SER A 22 2.13 7.85 2.91
CA SER A 22 2.14 8.52 1.60
C SER A 22 3.55 8.59 0.98
N ASN A 23 4.57 8.88 1.79
CA ASN A 23 5.97 8.97 1.33
C ASN A 23 6.56 7.62 0.94
N LEU A 24 6.16 6.53 1.59
CA LEU A 24 6.53 5.17 1.18
C LEU A 24 5.90 4.80 -0.17
N THR A 25 4.75 5.40 -0.48
CA THR A 25 4.00 5.11 -1.71
C THR A 25 4.30 6.05 -2.88
N SER A 26 4.92 7.21 -2.63
CA SER A 26 5.28 8.19 -3.66
C SER A 26 6.64 7.95 -4.31
N LYS A 27 7.50 7.10 -3.71
CA LYS A 27 8.81 6.72 -4.26
C LYS A 27 8.74 5.54 -5.23
N SER A 28 7.70 5.48 -6.06
CA SER A 28 7.55 4.40 -7.03
C SER A 28 8.63 4.52 -8.11
N ASP A 29 9.46 3.49 -8.23
CA ASP A 29 10.30 3.28 -9.41
C ASP A 29 9.43 3.42 -10.67
N THR A 30 9.85 4.27 -11.61
CA THR A 30 9.08 4.74 -12.78
C THR A 30 8.72 3.65 -13.80
N ASN A 31 9.06 2.39 -13.54
CA ASN A 31 8.86 1.26 -14.45
C ASN A 31 7.62 0.40 -14.13
N ALA A 32 6.47 1.05 -13.88
CA ALA A 32 5.19 0.35 -13.67
C ALA A 32 4.85 -0.66 -14.79
N ALA A 33 5.31 -0.40 -16.02
CA ALA A 33 5.09 -1.26 -17.20
C ALA A 33 5.82 -2.62 -17.18
N LYS A 34 6.85 -2.81 -16.32
CA LYS A 34 7.65 -4.05 -16.28
C LYS A 34 7.36 -4.95 -15.07
N ILE A 35 6.32 -4.64 -14.30
CA ILE A 35 6.09 -5.31 -13.02
C ILE A 35 5.18 -6.51 -13.20
N VAL A 36 5.80 -7.68 -13.09
CA VAL A 36 5.09 -8.96 -13.12
C VAL A 36 4.61 -9.31 -11.71
N MET A 37 3.29 -9.42 -11.56
CA MET A 37 2.68 -9.94 -10.33
C MET A 37 2.79 -11.48 -10.30
N PRO A 38 3.03 -12.10 -9.14
CA PRO A 38 3.00 -13.56 -9.03
C PRO A 38 1.60 -14.08 -9.34
N GLN A 39 1.49 -15.30 -9.89
CA GLN A 39 0.20 -15.90 -10.28
C GLN A 39 -0.81 -16.05 -9.13
N LYS A 40 -0.32 -16.18 -7.89
CA LYS A 40 -1.14 -16.29 -6.67
C LYS A 40 -0.60 -15.33 -5.61
N PRO A 41 -0.90 -14.02 -5.71
CA PRO A 41 -0.39 -13.04 -4.77
C PRO A 41 -1.09 -13.23 -3.42
N LYS A 42 -0.32 -13.42 -2.35
CA LYS A 42 -0.85 -13.65 -0.99
C LYS A 42 -0.90 -12.32 -0.25
N VAL A 43 -2.08 -11.73 -0.08
CA VAL A 43 -2.23 -10.46 0.63
C VAL A 43 -1.76 -10.65 2.07
N ARG A 44 -0.87 -9.76 2.51
CA ARG A 44 -0.44 -9.68 3.90
C ARG A 44 -1.24 -8.62 4.65
N CYS A 45 -1.38 -7.43 4.05
CA CYS A 45 -2.18 -6.36 4.59
C CYS A 45 -2.69 -5.44 3.48
N ARG A 46 -3.76 -4.71 3.79
CA ARG A 46 -4.37 -3.70 2.93
C ARG A 46 -4.43 -2.35 3.64
N TYR A 47 -3.83 -1.34 3.02
CA TYR A 47 -3.97 0.05 3.42
C TYR A 47 -5.15 0.66 2.65
N VAL A 48 -5.98 1.41 3.36
CA VAL A 48 -7.09 2.17 2.76
C VAL A 48 -6.80 3.63 3.06
N LEU A 49 -6.49 4.38 2.01
CA LEU A 49 -6.14 5.79 2.07
C LEU A 49 -7.31 6.59 1.54
N HIS A 50 -7.94 7.38 2.41
CA HIS A 50 -9.06 8.23 2.02
C HIS A 50 -8.54 9.58 1.51
N GLN A 51 -8.74 9.84 0.22
CA GLN A 51 -8.35 11.09 -0.43
C GLN A 51 -9.54 12.07 -0.42
N LYS A 52 -9.53 13.01 0.53
CA LYS A 52 -10.62 13.98 0.72
C LYS A 52 -10.95 14.81 -0.52
N ALA A 53 -9.94 15.22 -1.30
CA ALA A 53 -10.13 16.10 -2.45
C ALA A 53 -10.98 15.49 -3.58
N HIS A 54 -11.01 14.15 -3.68
CA HIS A 54 -11.77 13.44 -4.69
C HIS A 54 -12.79 12.48 -4.09
N ASP A 55 -12.95 12.48 -2.77
CA ASP A 55 -13.81 11.58 -2.00
C ASP A 55 -13.67 10.09 -2.39
N VAL A 56 -12.43 9.62 -2.54
CA VAL A 56 -12.12 8.23 -2.92
C VAL A 56 -11.28 7.51 -1.88
N ASN A 57 -11.49 6.19 -1.79
CA ASN A 57 -10.67 5.29 -0.98
C ASN A 57 -9.71 4.53 -1.90
N ILE A 58 -8.44 4.95 -1.88
CA ILE A 58 -7.35 4.28 -2.58
C ILE A 58 -6.95 3.07 -1.74
N ASN A 59 -7.00 1.88 -2.34
CA ASN A 59 -6.54 0.66 -1.69
C ASN A 59 -5.13 0.34 -2.13
N LEU A 60 -4.23 0.09 -1.18
CA LEU A 60 -2.88 -0.40 -1.42
C LEU A 60 -2.71 -1.77 -0.79
N TYR A 61 -2.34 -2.75 -1.61
CA TYR A 61 -2.19 -4.15 -1.24
C TYR A 61 -0.71 -4.50 -1.14
N VAL A 62 -0.30 -4.95 0.03
CA VAL A 62 1.05 -5.50 0.29
C VAL A 62 0.93 -7.02 0.36
N TYR A 63 1.83 -7.72 -0.31
CA TYR A 63 1.80 -9.17 -0.42
C TYR A 63 2.93 -9.81 0.38
N SER A 64 2.75 -11.02 0.89
CA SER A 64 3.77 -11.72 1.68
C SER A 64 4.84 -12.41 0.82
N ASN A 65 4.53 -12.68 -0.45
CA ASN A 65 5.37 -13.46 -1.37
C ASN A 65 6.04 -12.61 -2.47
N THR A 66 5.95 -11.29 -2.40
CA THR A 66 6.62 -10.38 -3.33
C THR A 66 6.74 -8.98 -2.75
N ARG A 67 7.76 -8.23 -3.18
CA ARG A 67 7.92 -6.80 -2.89
C ARG A 67 7.14 -5.89 -3.87
N ASN A 68 6.53 -6.48 -4.88
CA ASN A 68 5.61 -5.76 -5.75
C ASN A 68 4.32 -5.49 -4.97
N ILE A 69 3.72 -4.34 -5.18
CA ILE A 69 2.46 -3.97 -4.56
C ILE A 69 1.48 -3.44 -5.60
N LYS A 70 0.20 -3.49 -5.26
CA LYS A 70 -0.90 -3.07 -6.13
C LYS A 70 -1.64 -1.93 -5.46
N MET A 71 -1.85 -0.83 -6.17
CA MET A 71 -2.78 0.20 -5.76
C MET A 71 -3.98 0.23 -6.70
N THR A 72 -5.17 0.43 -6.15
CA THR A 72 -6.43 0.48 -6.89
C THR A 72 -7.28 1.66 -6.44
N ASN A 73 -8.29 2.01 -7.24
CA ASN A 73 -9.18 3.15 -7.02
C ASN A 73 -8.43 4.48 -7.02
N ILE A 74 -7.34 4.57 -7.78
CA ILE A 74 -6.65 5.85 -8.01
C ILE A 74 -7.46 6.61 -9.08
N PRO A 75 -7.86 7.86 -8.82
CA PRO A 75 -8.50 8.70 -9.83
C PRO A 75 -7.65 8.74 -11.11
N ILE A 76 -8.30 8.67 -12.28
CA ILE A 76 -7.66 8.70 -13.62
C ILE A 76 -6.89 7.41 -13.96
N LEU A 77 -5.95 6.97 -13.13
CA LEU A 77 -5.05 5.85 -13.43
C LEU A 77 -5.67 4.46 -13.18
N LYS A 78 -6.77 4.37 -12.43
CA LYS A 78 -7.47 3.15 -12.00
C LYS A 78 -6.63 2.21 -11.12
N THR A 79 -5.56 1.63 -11.65
CA THR A 79 -4.68 0.67 -10.97
C THR A 79 -3.23 0.90 -11.36
N ILE A 80 -2.33 0.88 -10.38
CA ILE A 80 -0.88 0.91 -10.62
C ILE A 80 -0.20 -0.23 -9.87
N TYR A 81 0.93 -0.67 -10.40
CA TYR A 81 1.83 -1.63 -9.79
C TYR A 81 3.20 -1.00 -9.66
N TYR A 82 3.85 -1.18 -8.51
CA TYR A 82 5.24 -0.77 -8.30
C TYR A 82 5.96 -1.72 -7.35
N ARG A 83 7.30 -1.68 -7.37
CA ARG A 83 8.15 -2.51 -6.52
C ARG A 83 8.72 -1.67 -5.39
N LEU A 84 8.55 -2.14 -4.15
CA LEU A 84 9.14 -1.50 -2.98
C LEU A 84 10.63 -1.84 -2.86
N SER A 85 11.39 -0.87 -2.33
CA SER A 85 12.70 -1.14 -1.77
C SER A 85 12.59 -2.17 -0.63
N PRO A 86 13.64 -2.95 -0.31
CA PRO A 86 13.59 -3.91 0.79
C PRO A 86 13.20 -3.27 2.14
N GLY A 87 13.73 -2.07 2.43
CA GLY A 87 13.45 -1.35 3.68
C GLY A 87 12.01 -0.85 3.76
N ASP A 88 11.46 -0.33 2.66
CA ASP A 88 10.07 0.12 2.63
C ASP A 88 9.10 -1.07 2.70
N TYR A 89 9.43 -2.19 2.04
CA TYR A 89 8.68 -3.42 2.16
C TYR A 89 8.63 -3.92 3.61
N GLN A 90 9.73 -3.89 4.35
CA GLN A 90 9.75 -4.28 5.76
C GLN A 90 8.82 -3.40 6.62
N LYS A 91 8.86 -2.07 6.43
CA LYS A 91 7.97 -1.13 7.14
C LYS A 91 6.51 -1.36 6.81
N MET A 92 6.19 -1.59 5.53
CA MET A 92 4.81 -1.77 5.06
C MET A 92 4.25 -3.17 5.33
N SER A 93 5.11 -4.18 5.48
CA SER A 93 4.69 -5.55 5.83
C SER A 93 4.54 -5.76 7.34
N SER A 94 5.12 -4.88 8.17
CA SER A 94 5.01 -4.93 9.63
C SER A 94 4.56 -3.57 10.22
N PRO A 95 3.33 -3.14 9.90
CA PRO A 95 2.85 -1.80 10.21
C PRO A 95 2.71 -1.51 11.71
N GLU A 96 2.42 -2.50 12.55
CA GLU A 96 2.34 -2.30 14.00
C GLU A 96 3.68 -1.85 14.60
N SER A 97 4.80 -2.30 14.03
CA SER A 97 6.14 -1.90 14.47
C SER A 97 6.54 -0.51 13.99
N TYR A 98 5.89 0.00 12.93
CA TYR A 98 6.25 1.26 12.27
C TYR A 98 5.28 2.41 12.57
N LEU A 99 4.00 2.10 12.81
CA LEU A 99 2.92 3.06 13.00
C LEU A 99 2.36 3.10 14.42
N LYS A 100 2.90 2.31 15.36
CA LYS A 100 2.58 2.45 16.80
C LYS A 100 2.98 3.85 17.28
#